data_AF-A0A6A8SL96-F1
#
_entry.id   AF-A0A6A8SL96-F1
#
_cell.length_a   1.000
_cell.length_b   1.000
_cell.length_c   1.000
_cell.angle_alpha   90.00
_cell.angle_beta   90.00
_cell.angle_gamma   90.00
#
_symmetry.space_group_name_H-M   'P 1'
#
loop_
_entity.id
_entity.type
_entity.pdbx_description
1 polymer ?
#
loop_
_entity_poly.entity_id
_entity_poly.type
_entity_poly.pdbx_seq_one_letter_code
_entity_poly.pdbx_strand_id
1 'polypeptide(L)' 'MKTVGWLVKRFIIGVFALYLFNIIGVYFNVSIPLNYITSFITGTLGIPGFILVYVLTKIVLV' A
#
# COMPACT_ATOMS: atom_id res chain seq x y z
N MET A 1 -8.89 23.70 -2.64
CA MET A 1 -9.42 22.40 -3.10
C MET A 1 -8.41 21.51 -3.86
N LYS A 2 -7.29 22.05 -4.40
CA LYS A 2 -6.34 21.27 -5.22
C LYS A 2 -5.63 20.12 -4.47
N THR A 3 -5.27 20.32 -3.20
CA THR A 3 -4.53 19.34 -2.39
C THR A 3 -5.37 18.14 -1.97
N VAL A 4 -6.65 18.35 -1.66
CA VAL A 4 -7.58 17.28 -1.26
C VAL A 4 -7.83 16.31 -2.41
N GLY A 5 -8.08 16.83 -3.62
CA GLY A 5 -8.24 15.99 -4.82
C GLY A 5 -6.97 15.21 -5.18
N TRP A 6 -5.79 15.76 -4.90
CA TRP A 6 -4.52 15.06 -5.08
C TRP A 6 -4.35 13.91 -4.08
N LEU A 7 -4.71 14.14 -2.80
CA LEU A 7 -4.69 13.12 -1.76
C LEU A 7 -5.60 11.94 -2.08
N VAL A 8 -6.83 12.23 -2.54
CA VAL A 8 -7.80 11.19 -2.93
C VAL A 8 -7.28 10.35 -4.09
N LYS A 9 -6.68 10.97 -5.11
CA LYS A 9 -6.05 10.24 -6.21
C LYS A 9 -4.92 9.33 -5.73
N ARG A 10 -4.05 9.83 -4.86
CA ARG A 10 -2.95 9.05 -4.25
C ARG A 10 -3.49 7.86 -3.46
N PHE A 11 -4.56 8.06 -2.69
CA PHE A 11 -5.21 6.99 -1.94
C PHE A 11 -5.76 5.88 -2.86
N ILE A 12 -6.50 6.25 -3.91
CA ILE A 12 -7.05 5.29 -4.88
C ILE A 12 -5.93 4.51 -5.57
N ILE A 13 -4.85 5.20 -5.97
CA ILE A 13 -3.67 4.57 -6.56
C ILE A 13 -3.06 3.56 -5.58
N GLY A 14 -2.93 3.91 -4.30
CA GLY A 14 -2.40 3.03 -3.27
C GLY A 14 -3.26 1.78 -3.04
N VAL A 15 -4.58 1.93 -3.01
CA VAL A 15 -5.52 0.80 -2.92
C VAL A 15 -5.36 -0.13 -4.12
N PHE A 16 -5.38 0.40 -5.34
CA PHE A 16 -5.21 -0.39 -6.56
C PHE A 16 -3.85 -1.08 -6.61
N ALA A 17 -2.78 -0.37 -6.28
CA ALA A 17 -1.44 -0.92 -6.31
C ALA A 17 -1.28 -2.07 -5.29
N LEU A 18 -1.74 -1.89 -4.04
CA LEU A 18 -1.76 -2.96 -3.03
C LEU A 18 -2.61 -4.15 -3.45
N TYR A 19 -3.74 -3.92 -4.10
CA TYR A 19 -4.60 -4.99 -4.57
C TYR A 19 -3.92 -5.82 -5.67
N LEU A 20 -3.39 -5.16 -6.72
CA LEU A 20 -2.61 -5.81 -7.77
C LEU A 20 -1.40 -6.57 -7.22
N PHE A 21 -0.68 -5.95 -6.29
CA PHE A 21 0.45 -6.59 -5.64
C PHE A 21 0.04 -7.81 -4.84
N ASN A 22 -1.07 -7.79 -4.11
CA ASN A 22 -1.54 -8.96 -3.36
C ASN A 22 -1.96 -10.12 -4.27
N ILE A 23 -2.55 -9.83 -5.45
CA ILE A 23 -2.87 -10.88 -6.43
C ILE A 23 -1.59 -11.58 -6.91
N ILE A 24 -0.55 -10.82 -7.26
CA ILE A 24 0.73 -11.38 -7.71
C ILE A 24 1.49 -12.01 -6.54
N GLY A 25 1.45 -11.37 -5.37
CA GLY A 25 2.16 -11.75 -4.16
C GLY A 25 1.66 -13.06 -3.57
N VAL A 26 0.39 -13.42 -3.79
CA VAL A 26 -0.16 -14.73 -3.37
C VAL A 26 0.65 -15.90 -3.96
N TYR A 27 1.15 -15.78 -5.20
CA TYR A 27 2.01 -16.79 -5.82
C TYR A 27 3.37 -16.94 -5.13
N PHE A 28 3.82 -15.90 -4.42
CA PHE A 28 5.07 -15.87 -3.68
C PHE A 28 4.87 -16.02 -2.15
N ASN A 29 3.66 -16.36 -1.68
CA ASN A 29 3.28 -16.34 -0.25
C ASN A 29 3.55 -14.98 0.44
N VAL A 30 3.50 -13.89 -0.33
CA VAL A 30 3.64 -12.52 0.16
C VAL A 30 2.28 -11.82 0.08
N SER A 31 1.72 -11.47 1.22
CA SER A 31 0.47 -10.71 1.30
C SER A 31 0.66 -9.52 2.24
N ILE A 32 0.22 -8.35 1.78
CA ILE A 32 0.23 -7.11 2.56
C ILE A 32 -1.21 -6.77 2.94
N PRO A 33 -1.53 -6.53 4.23
CA PRO A 33 -2.87 -6.14 4.66
C PRO A 33 -3.35 -4.90 3.89
N LEU A 34 -4.50 -5.02 3.23
CA LEU A 34 -5.12 -3.92 2.50
C LEU A 34 -6.08 -3.19 3.46
N ASN A 35 -5.62 -2.07 4.03
CA ASN A 35 -6.41 -1.23 4.92
C ASN A 35 -6.19 0.25 4.58
N TYR A 36 -6.98 1.15 5.18
CA TYR A 36 -6.91 2.58 4.89
C TYR A 36 -5.52 3.19 5.18
N ILE A 37 -4.78 2.66 6.15
CA ILE A 37 -3.46 3.19 6.53
C ILE A 37 -2.41 2.75 5.52
N THR A 38 -2.36 1.45 5.20
CA THR A 38 -1.41 0.90 4.24
C THR A 38 -1.65 1.49 2.86
N SER A 39 -2.89 1.55 2.38
CA SER A 39 -3.18 2.17 1.08
C SER A 39 -2.82 3.65 1.02
N PHE A 40 -2.97 4.39 2.11
CA PHE A 40 -2.54 5.78 2.15
C PHE A 40 -1.02 5.91 2.10
N ILE A 41 -0.27 5.13 2.88
CA ILE A 41 1.20 5.15 2.89
C ILE A 41 1.75 4.70 1.54
N THR A 42 1.23 3.60 0.99
CA THR A 42 1.67 3.05 -0.30
C THR A 42 1.27 3.97 -1.45
N GLY A 43 0.10 4.62 -1.38
CA GLY A 43 -0.36 5.58 -2.37
C GLY A 43 0.40 6.91 -2.34
N THR A 44 0.80 7.37 -1.15
CA THR A 44 1.55 8.63 -0.99
C THR A 44 3.02 8.48 -1.31
N LEU A 45 3.67 7.41 -0.83
CA LEU A 45 5.10 7.17 -1.07
C LEU A 45 5.38 6.38 -2.36
N GLY A 46 4.43 5.59 -2.87
CA GLY A 46 4.63 4.73 -4.03
C GLY A 46 5.46 3.48 -3.71
N ILE A 47 6.44 3.17 -4.56
CA ILE A 47 7.36 2.03 -4.41
C ILE A 47 8.07 2.00 -3.03
N PRO A 48 8.68 3.10 -2.53
CA PRO A 48 9.28 3.08 -1.20
C PRO A 48 8.24 2.84 -0.08
N GLY A 49 6.98 3.25 -0.28
CA GLY A 49 5.88 2.95 0.63
C GLY A 49 5.51 1.48 0.66
N PHE A 50 5.62 0.78 -0.46
CA PHE A 50 5.45 -0.67 -0.56
C PHE A 50 6.47 -1.42 0.29
N ILE A 51 7.75 -1.07 0.15
CA ILE A 51 8.85 -1.67 0.89
C ILE A 51 8.67 -1.40 2.39
N LEU A 52 8.34 -0.16 2.76
CA LEU A 52 8.10 0.21 4.15
C LEU A 52 6.97 -0.62 4.76
N VAL A 53 5.80 -0.67 4.12
CA VAL A 53 4.64 -1.41 4.64
C VAL A 53 4.93 -2.91 4.71
N TYR A 54 5.63 -3.47 3.72
CA TYR A 54 6.03 -4.88 3.73
C TYR A 54 6.95 -5.19 4.92
N VAL A 55 7.98 -4.37 5.14
CA VAL A 55 8.91 -4.53 6.27
C VAL A 55 8.18 -4.34 7.60
N LEU A 56 7.34 -3.31 7.74
CA LEU A 56 6.52 -3.09 8.94
C LEU A 56 5.61 -4.26 9.23
N THR A 57 4.99 -4.86 8.20
CA THR A 57 4.15 -6.05 8.37
C THR A 57 4.96 -7.24 8.92
N LYS A 58 6.24 -7.36 8.56
CA LYS A 58 7.14 -8.41 9.06
C LYS A 58 7.71 -8.13 10.45
N ILE A 59 7.91 -6.85 10.81
CA ILE A 59 8.46 -6.44 12.12
C ILE A 59 7.37 -6.37 13.20
N VAL A 60 6.16 -5.89 12.86
CA VAL A 60 5.04 -5.69 13.80
C VAL A 60 4.29 -7.00 14.10
N LEU A 61 4.45 -8.04 13.27
CA LEU A 61 3.96 -9.40 13.52
C LEU A 61 5.03 -10.30 14.17
N VAL A 62 5.74 -9.79 15.19
CA VAL A 62 6.47 -10.60 16.18
C VAL A 62 5.58 -10.82 17.40
#